data_AF-A0A524EUA8-F1
#
_entry.id   AF-A0A524EUA8-F1
#
_cell.length_a   1.000
_cell.length_b   1.000
_cell.length_c   1.000
_cell.angle_alpha   90.00
_cell.angle_beta   90.00
_cell.angle_gamma   90.00
#
_symmetry.space_group_name_H-M   'P 1'
#
loop_
_entity.id
_entity.type
_entity.pdbx_description
1 polymer ?
#
loop_
_entity_poly.entity_id
_entity_poly.type
_entity_poly.pdbx_seq_one_letter_code
_entity_poly.pdbx_strand_id
1 'polypeptide(L)'
;MSTKTEEDSLRLKVWKIINLLQANQLFVHSKNMEIKFFDTKSKKIYAKILPEILTLCVLNAIVPNSAMILVGGHGGGKTSLVKLLGRMFTSKSLKAVENSIIRGHS
;
A
#
# COMPACT_ATOMS: atom_id res chain seq x y z
N MET A 1 -26.83 -4.21 -6.23
CA MET A 1 -27.05 -4.10 -4.76
C MET A 1 -25.92 -4.81 -3.97
N SER A 2 -24.64 -4.65 -4.36
CA SER A 2 -23.48 -5.39 -3.79
C SER A 2 -22.30 -4.50 -3.35
N THR A 3 -22.27 -3.23 -3.78
CA THR A 3 -21.05 -2.40 -3.75
C THR A 3 -20.58 -2.01 -2.35
N LYS A 4 -21.51 -1.74 -1.42
CA LYS A 4 -21.15 -1.20 -0.09
C LYS A 4 -20.40 -2.23 0.77
N THR A 5 -20.83 -3.48 0.72
CA THR A 5 -20.21 -4.59 1.48
C THR A 5 -18.82 -4.94 0.92
N GLU A 6 -18.66 -4.90 -0.41
CA GLU A 6 -17.38 -5.12 -1.08
C GLU A 6 -16.37 -4.00 -0.77
N GLU A 7 -16.82 -2.74 -0.79
CA GLU A 7 -16.00 -1.60 -0.41
C GLU A 7 -15.53 -1.70 1.05
N ASP A 8 -16.41 -2.06 1.99
CA ASP A 8 -16.05 -2.19 3.39
C ASP A 8 -15.06 -3.33 3.62
N SER A 9 -15.21 -4.45 2.90
CA SER A 9 -14.24 -5.54 2.91
C SER A 9 -12.87 -5.09 2.38
N LEU A 10 -12.85 -4.32 1.28
CA LEU A 10 -11.62 -3.76 0.72
C LEU A 10 -10.94 -2.81 1.71
N ARG A 11 -11.70 -1.91 2.35
CA ARG A 11 -11.19 -0.99 3.38
C ARG A 11 -10.53 -1.75 4.53
N LEU A 12 -11.16 -2.81 5.03
CA LEU A 12 -10.59 -3.66 6.09
C LEU A 12 -9.28 -4.33 5.65
N LYS A 13 -9.22 -4.84 4.42
CA LYS A 13 -7.99 -5.44 3.86
C LYS A 13 -6.87 -4.40 3.77
N VAL A 14 -7.17 -3.21 3.23
CA VAL A 14 -6.20 -2.12 3.10
C VAL A 14 -5.62 -1.72 4.47
N TRP A 15 -6.47 -1.54 5.48
CA TRP A 15 -5.99 -1.20 6.82
C TRP A 15 -5.15 -2.31 7.44
N LYS A 16 -5.52 -3.58 7.23
CA LYS A 16 -4.72 -4.72 7.70
C LYS A 16 -3.33 -4.74 7.05
N ILE A 17 -3.25 -4.44 5.77
CA ILE A 17 -2.00 -4.35 5.00
C ILE A 17 -1.10 -3.25 5.56
N ILE A 18 -1.64 -2.04 5.76
CA ILE A 18 -0.89 -0.90 6.30
C ILE A 18 -0.32 -1.25 7.68
N ASN A 19 -1.16 -1.76 8.58
CA ASN A 19 -0.76 -2.10 9.94
C ASN A 19 0.33 -3.18 9.96
N LEU A 20 0.21 -4.22 9.13
CA LEU A 20 1.18 -5.32 9.08
C LEU A 20 2.52 -4.85 8.53
N LEU A 21 2.54 -4.00 7.51
CA LEU A 21 3.79 -3.45 6.98
C LEU A 21 4.50 -2.52 7.97
N GLN A 22 3.74 -1.70 8.69
CA GLN A 22 4.29 -0.84 9.74
C GLN A 22 4.88 -1.63 10.90
N ALA A 23 4.15 -2.63 11.41
CA ALA A 23 4.59 -3.43 12.56
C ALA A 23 5.90 -4.19 12.28
N ASN A 24 6.15 -4.56 11.02
CA ASN A 24 7.34 -5.31 10.63
C ASN A 24 8.49 -4.43 10.09
N GLN A 25 8.36 -3.10 10.13
CA GLN A 25 9.38 -2.14 9.67
C GLN A 25 9.97 -2.47 8.28
N LEU A 26 9.11 -2.92 7.36
CA LEU A 26 9.53 -3.46 6.06
C LEU A 26 10.04 -2.41 5.06
N PHE A 27 10.16 -1.17 5.50
CA PHE A 27 10.77 -0.05 4.79
C PHE A 27 11.59 0.77 5.79
N VAL A 28 12.81 1.13 5.40
CA VAL A 28 13.73 1.93 6.21
C VAL A 28 13.59 3.40 5.77
N HIS A 29 13.28 4.27 6.72
CA HIS A 29 13.18 5.73 6.53
C HIS A 29 12.14 6.20 5.50
N SER A 30 10.87 6.28 5.92
CA SER A 30 9.90 7.09 5.21
C SER A 30 9.48 8.29 6.05
N LYS A 31 9.36 9.45 5.42
CA LYS A 31 8.63 10.58 5.99
C LYS A 31 7.21 10.13 6.39
N ASN A 32 6.64 10.83 7.36
CA ASN A 32 5.23 10.69 7.67
C ASN A 32 4.44 11.70 6.84
N MET A 33 3.27 11.29 6.37
CA MET A 33 2.30 12.12 5.69
C MET A 33 1.07 12.31 6.58
N GLU A 34 0.62 13.55 6.74
CA GLU A 34 -0.64 13.85 7.39
C GLU A 34 -1.76 13.88 6.34
N ILE A 35 -2.78 13.05 6.54
CA ILE A 35 -3.98 13.03 5.71
C ILE A 35 -5.13 13.63 6.51
N LYS A 36 -5.69 14.71 5.98
CA LYS A 36 -6.91 15.32 6.52
C LYS A 36 -8.13 14.80 5.75
N PHE A 37 -9.14 14.33 6.46
CA PHE A 37 -10.38 13.85 5.86
C PHE A 37 -11.59 14.31 6.66
N PHE A 38 -12.70 14.54 5.94
CA PHE A 38 -13.98 14.88 6.55
C PHE A 38 -14.73 13.60 6.92
N ASP A 39 -14.98 13.39 8.21
CA ASP A 39 -15.85 12.31 8.65
C ASP A 39 -17.31 12.76 8.58
N THR A 40 -18.06 12.12 7.70
CA THR A 40 -19.47 12.43 7.46
C THR A 40 -20.36 12.08 8.66
N LYS A 41 -19.95 11.15 9.53
CA LYS A 41 -20.73 10.75 10.71
C LYS A 41 -20.63 11.78 11.83
N SER A 42 -19.41 12.21 12.16
CA SER A 42 -19.15 13.18 13.22
C SER A 42 -19.17 14.63 12.76
N LYS A 43 -19.25 14.86 11.43
CA LYS A 43 -19.21 16.18 10.77
C LYS A 43 -17.97 17.01 11.16
N LYS A 44 -16.83 16.35 11.35
CA LYS A 44 -15.56 16.96 11.76
C LYS A 44 -14.43 16.57 10.80
N ILE A 45 -13.41 17.42 10.76
CA ILE A 45 -12.15 17.13 10.06
C ILE A 45 -11.26 16.35 11.03
N TYR A 46 -10.77 15.20 10.59
CA TYR A 46 -9.76 14.41 11.28
C TYR A 46 -8.46 14.45 10.52
N ALA A 47 -7.35 14.35 11.25
CA ALA A 47 -6.02 14.16 10.72
C ALA A 47 -5.51 12.78 11.10
N LYS A 48 -4.91 12.06 10.15
CA LYS A 48 -4.24 10.78 10.41
C LYS A 48 -2.84 10.81 9.83
N ILE A 49 -1.88 10.45 10.67
CA ILE A 49 -0.46 10.39 10.30
C ILE A 49 -0.16 8.96 9.85
N LEU A 50 0.36 8.81 8.63
CA LEU A 50 0.71 7.52 8.05
C LEU A 50 2.10 7.59 7.40
N PRO A 51 2.81 6.46 7.23
CA PRO A 51 4.08 6.45 6.51
C PRO A 51 3.83 6.80 5.04
N GLU A 52 4.53 7.81 4.53
CA GLU A 52 4.29 8.41 3.22
C GLU A 52 4.42 7.38 2.09
N ILE A 53 5.56 6.69 2.01
CA ILE A 53 5.84 5.75 0.91
C ILE A 53 4.84 4.59 0.90
N LEU A 54 4.47 4.09 2.08
CA LEU A 54 3.50 3.01 2.22
C LEU A 54 2.12 3.47 1.74
N THR A 55 1.70 4.65 2.19
CA THR A 55 0.42 5.26 1.82
C THR A 55 0.33 5.44 0.32
N LEU A 56 1.34 6.03 -0.31
CA LEU A 56 1.39 6.25 -1.75
C LEU A 56 1.39 4.94 -2.55
N CYS A 57 2.12 3.92 -2.09
CA CYS A 57 2.12 2.61 -2.73
C CYS A 57 0.75 1.94 -2.67
N VAL A 58 0.08 2.00 -1.51
CA VAL A 58 -1.25 1.42 -1.31
C VAL A 58 -2.29 2.16 -2.15
N LEU A 59 -2.28 3.49 -2.17
CA LEU A 59 -3.17 4.30 -3.00
C LEU A 59 -2.97 4.02 -4.48
N ASN A 60 -1.73 3.96 -4.95
CA ASN A 60 -1.46 3.60 -6.35
C ASN A 60 -1.96 2.19 -6.66
N ALA A 61 -1.71 1.20 -5.79
CA ALA A 61 -2.12 -0.18 -6.03
C ALA A 61 -3.64 -0.38 -6.19
N ILE A 62 -4.47 0.51 -5.62
CA ILE A 62 -5.94 0.44 -5.74
C ILE A 62 -6.52 1.30 -6.87
N VAL A 63 -5.74 2.22 -7.44
CA VAL A 63 -6.19 3.08 -8.55
C VAL A 63 -5.94 2.36 -9.89
N PRO A 64 -6.97 2.11 -10.71
CA PRO A 64 -6.80 1.51 -12.03
C PRO A 64 -5.88 2.35 -12.93
N ASN A 65 -5.05 1.71 -13.75
CA ASN A 65 -4.13 2.34 -14.70
C ASN A 65 -3.10 3.30 -14.08
N SER A 66 -2.81 3.17 -12.78
CA SER A 66 -1.73 3.92 -12.14
C SER A 66 -0.37 3.32 -12.47
N ALA A 67 0.67 4.16 -12.46
CA ALA A 67 2.05 3.74 -12.55
C ALA A 67 2.85 4.39 -11.42
N MET A 68 3.77 3.64 -10.82
CA MET A 68 4.61 4.12 -9.73
C MET A 68 6.07 3.75 -9.98
N ILE A 69 6.95 4.73 -9.87
CA ILE A 69 8.39 4.54 -9.94
C ILE A 69 8.97 4.65 -8.53
N LEU A 70 9.60 3.58 -8.04
CA LEU A 70 10.30 3.58 -6.76
C LEU A 70 11.81 3.74 -6.99
N VAL A 71 12.38 4.88 -6.59
CA VAL A 71 13.81 5.22 -6.74
C VAL A 71 14.50 5.24 -5.37
N GLY A 72 15.74 4.76 -5.29
CA GLY A 72 16.55 4.78 -4.07
C GLY A 72 17.71 3.79 -4.11
N GLY A 73 18.63 3.87 -3.14
CA GLY A 73 19.83 3.02 -3.06
C GLY A 73 19.57 1.51 -2.95
N HIS A 74 20.61 0.70 -3.14
CA HIS A 74 20.53 -0.75 -2.94
C HIS A 74 20.12 -1.07 -1.49
N GLY A 75 19.27 -2.09 -1.30
CA GLY A 75 18.83 -2.51 0.04
C GLY A 75 17.72 -1.66 0.66
N GLY A 76 17.28 -0.56 0.04
CA GLY A 76 16.21 0.32 0.55
C GLY A 76 14.79 -0.28 0.55
N GLY A 77 14.62 -1.61 0.48
CA GLY A 77 13.32 -2.27 0.60
C GLY A 77 12.36 -2.13 -0.58
N LYS A 78 12.72 -1.43 -1.66
CA LYS A 78 11.86 -1.16 -2.84
C LYS A 78 11.19 -2.42 -3.39
N THR A 79 12.00 -3.42 -3.75
CA THR A 79 11.50 -4.69 -4.32
C THR A 79 10.73 -5.50 -3.27
N SER A 80 11.17 -5.49 -2.01
CA SER A 80 10.50 -6.19 -0.91
C SER A 80 9.10 -5.63 -0.67
N LEU A 81 8.95 -4.30 -0.66
CA LEU A 81 7.67 -3.61 -0.52
C LEU A 81 6.70 -4.02 -1.64
N VAL A 82 7.15 -3.96 -2.90
CA VAL A 82 6.31 -4.35 -4.06
C VAL A 82 5.89 -5.81 -3.97
N LYS A 83 6.80 -6.73 -3.63
CA LYS A 83 6.50 -8.16 -3.48
C LYS A 83 5.48 -8.42 -2.38
N LEU A 84 5.62 -7.76 -1.23
CA LEU A 84 4.72 -7.93 -0.09
C LEU A 84 3.34 -7.34 -0.37
N LEU A 85 3.28 -6.14 -0.95
CA LEU A 85 2.02 -5.55 -1.40
C LEU A 85 1.31 -6.44 -2.42
N GLY A 86 2.04 -6.90 -3.45
CA GLY A 86 1.51 -7.82 -4.45
C GLY A 86 0.92 -9.09 -3.82
N ARG A 87 1.63 -9.70 -2.86
CA ARG A 87 1.14 -10.88 -2.12
C ARG A 87 -0.14 -10.57 -1.34
N MET A 88 -0.19 -9.44 -0.65
CA MET A 88 -1.33 -9.11 0.21
C MET A 88 -2.58 -8.71 -0.59
N PHE A 89 -2.42 -8.03 -1.72
CA PHE A 89 -3.56 -7.65 -2.57
C PHE A 89 -4.08 -8.81 -3.42
N THR A 90 -3.20 -9.69 -3.88
CA THR A 90 -3.58 -10.78 -4.80
C THR A 90 -3.73 -12.14 -4.14
N SER A 91 -3.35 -12.27 -2.86
CA SER A 91 -3.25 -13.55 -2.14
C SER A 91 -2.33 -14.58 -2.82
N LYS A 92 -1.50 -14.17 -3.78
CA LYS A 92 -0.53 -15.05 -4.46
C LYS A 92 0.71 -15.29 -3.58
N SER A 93 1.40 -16.40 -3.79
CA SER A 93 2.67 -16.67 -3.12
C SER A 93 3.72 -15.62 -3.52
N LEU A 94 4.73 -15.40 -2.66
CA LEU A 94 5.84 -14.50 -2.99
C LEU A 94 6.53 -14.87 -4.31
N LYS A 95 6.68 -16.18 -4.58
CA LYS A 95 7.23 -16.70 -5.84
C LYS A 95 6.37 -16.33 -7.04
N ALA A 96 5.05 -16.46 -6.93
CA ALA A 96 4.14 -16.09 -8.01
C ALA A 96 4.13 -14.58 -8.27
N VAL A 97 4.20 -13.76 -7.21
CA VAL A 97 4.34 -12.30 -7.34
C VAL A 97 5.68 -11.94 -7.99
N GLU A 98 6.78 -12.56 -7.56
CA GLU A 98 8.09 -12.33 -8.14
C GLU A 98 8.15 -12.69 -9.63
N ASN A 99 7.54 -13.81 -10.03
CA ASN A 99 7.44 -14.20 -11.43
C ASN A 99 6.60 -13.24 -12.28
N SER A 100 5.74 -12.41 -11.66
CA SER A 100 4.96 -11.38 -12.36
C SER A 100 5.70 -10.06 -12.54
N ILE A 101 6.86 -9.89 -11.88
CA ILE A 101 7.67 -8.67 -12.00
C ILE A 101 8.50 -8.77 -13.29
N ILE A 102 8.21 -7.89 -14.24
CA ILE A 102 9.05 -7.71 -15.42
C ILE A 102 10.35 -7.04 -14.98
N ARG A 103 11.47 -7.71 -15.24
CA ARG A 103 12.81 -7.19 -14.96
C ARG A 103 13.44 -6.81 -16.29
N GLY A 104 13.87 -5.56 -16.41
CA GLY A 104 14.79 -5.17 -17.48
C GLY A 104 16.14 -5.79 -17.18
N HIS A 105 16.54 -6.80 -17.96
CA HIS A 105 17.95 -7.21 -18.02
C HIS A 105 18.63 -6.37 -19.10
N SER A 106 19.81 -5.84 -18.76
CA SER A 106 20.78 -5.27 -19.70
C SER A 106 21.62 -6.38 -20.29
#